data_AF-M6GF41-F1
#
_entry.id   AF-M6GF41-F1
#
_cell.length_a   1.000
_cell.length_b   1.000
_cell.length_c   1.000
_cell.angle_alpha   90.00
_cell.angle_beta   90.00
_cell.angle_gamma   90.00
#
_symmetry.space_group_name_H-M   'P 1'
#
loop_
_entity.id
_entity.type
_entity.pdbx_description
1 polymer ?
#
loop_
_entity_poly.entity_id
_entity_poly.type
_entity_poly.pdbx_seq_one_letter_code
_entity_poly.pdbx_strand_id
1 'polypeptide(L)'
;MDDCWPHKIYEVLNIGVHLSDAGVNNWALTKDQALMALEKFLKLDIPILGGDVYEYKNGIIESNYNNWYCDPDEGETNSEYVRRSIEKAIKYIQEYKVNENYKIYFVLMPEPHKN
;
A
#
# COMPACT_ATOMS: atom_id res chain seq x y z
N MET A 1 -12.34 -11.60 14.71
CA MET A 1 -11.74 -10.61 13.81
C MET A 1 -11.38 -11.42 12.59
N ASP A 2 -12.07 -11.20 11.46
CA ASP A 2 -11.78 -11.91 10.22
C ASP A 2 -10.45 -11.38 9.71
N ASP A 3 -9.35 -11.99 10.18
CA ASP A 3 -7.98 -11.56 9.90
C ASP A 3 -7.64 -11.88 8.44
N CYS A 4 -8.11 -11.01 7.54
CA CYS A 4 -7.82 -11.06 6.11
C CYS A 4 -6.32 -10.84 5.82
N TRP A 5 -5.59 -10.30 6.80
CA TRP A 5 -4.15 -10.09 6.75
C TRP A 5 -3.42 -10.91 7.82
N PRO A 6 -2.30 -11.58 7.50
CA PRO A 6 -1.36 -12.08 8.50
C PRO A 6 -0.96 -10.99 9.51
N HIS A 7 -0.80 -11.36 10.78
CA HIS A 7 -0.51 -10.40 11.87
C HIS A 7 0.64 -9.41 11.56
N LYS A 8 1.73 -9.89 10.95
CA LYS A 8 2.86 -9.04 10.55
C LYS A 8 2.49 -7.96 9.53
N ILE A 9 1.54 -8.22 8.63
CA ILE A 9 1.05 -7.23 7.66
C ILE A 9 0.15 -6.22 8.38
N TYR A 10 -0.72 -6.70 9.26
CA TYR A 10 -1.56 -5.86 10.10
C TYR A 10 -0.74 -4.84 10.91
N GLU A 11 0.32 -5.28 11.59
CA GLU A 11 1.20 -4.41 12.39
C GLU A 11 1.91 -3.32 11.56
N VAL A 12 2.12 -3.57 10.27
CA VAL A 12 2.72 -2.59 9.37
C VAL A 12 1.69 -1.57 8.92
N LEU A 13 0.48 -2.01 8.55
CA LEU A 13 -0.55 -1.16 7.95
C LEU A 13 -1.40 -0.39 8.96
N ASN A 14 -1.57 -0.91 10.18
CA ASN A 14 -2.49 -0.35 11.18
C ASN A 14 -2.14 1.06 11.71
N ILE A 15 -1.04 1.64 11.25
CA ILE A 15 -0.66 3.03 11.50
C ILE A 15 -1.56 4.03 10.75
N GLY A 16 -2.30 3.57 9.74
CA GLY A 16 -3.20 4.38 8.93
C GLY A 16 -4.63 4.52 9.45
N VAL A 17 -5.48 5.13 8.64
CA VAL A 17 -6.93 5.18 8.88
C VAL A 17 -7.57 3.95 8.24
N HIS A 18 -8.27 3.14 9.04
CA HIS A 18 -8.98 1.97 8.51
C HIS A 18 -10.14 2.38 7.59
N LEU A 19 -10.28 1.74 6.44
CA LEU A 19 -11.27 2.08 5.41
C LEU A 19 -12.59 1.30 5.53
N SER A 20 -12.97 0.90 6.74
CA SER A 20 -14.22 0.17 7.00
C SER A 20 -15.45 0.92 6.50
N ASP A 21 -15.45 2.25 6.61
CA ASP A 21 -16.57 3.10 6.17
C ASP A 21 -16.72 3.11 4.64
N ALA A 22 -15.63 2.81 3.92
CA ALA A 22 -15.62 2.62 2.47
C ALA A 22 -15.86 1.16 2.06
N GLY A 23 -16.12 0.25 3.01
CA GLY A 23 -16.28 -1.19 2.74
C GLY A 23 -14.97 -1.91 2.39
N VAL A 24 -13.81 -1.31 2.69
CA VAL A 24 -12.49 -1.83 2.34
C VAL A 24 -11.76 -2.28 3.61
N ASN A 25 -11.30 -3.53 3.63
CA ASN A 25 -10.52 -4.10 4.73
C ASN A 25 -9.02 -3.81 4.58
N ASN A 26 -8.67 -2.53 4.57
CA ASN A 26 -7.29 -2.04 4.44
C ASN A 26 -7.17 -0.63 5.08
N TRP A 27 -5.96 -0.08 5.12
CA TRP A 27 -5.65 1.21 5.72
C TRP A 27 -5.22 2.24 4.69
N ALA A 28 -5.82 3.42 4.78
CA ALA A 28 -5.38 4.63 4.10
C ALA A 28 -4.19 5.24 4.85
N LEU A 29 -3.03 5.29 4.19
CA LEU A 29 -1.78 5.81 4.72
C LEU A 29 -1.46 7.18 4.12
N THR A 30 -1.00 8.12 4.95
CA THR A 30 -0.33 9.32 4.42
C THR A 30 0.93 8.94 3.64
N LYS A 31 1.46 9.86 2.82
CA LYS A 31 2.71 9.65 2.07
C LYS A 31 3.84 9.12 2.96
N ASP A 32 4.09 9.77 4.09
CA ASP A 32 5.17 9.38 5.01
C ASP A 32 4.90 8.02 5.66
N GLN A 33 3.66 7.74 6.04
CA GLN A 33 3.28 6.42 6.57
C GLN A 33 3.45 5.31 5.55
N ALA A 34 3.08 5.55 4.29
CA ALA A 34 3.24 4.59 3.22
C ALA A 34 4.73 4.29 2.96
N LEU A 35 5.59 5.31 2.95
CA LEU A 35 7.03 5.13 2.81
C LEU A 35 7.63 4.34 3.99
N MET A 36 7.23 4.66 5.24
CA MET A 36 7.64 3.88 6.41
C MET A 36 7.15 2.43 6.36
N ALA A 37 5.93 2.18 5.87
CA ALA A 37 5.40 0.84 5.70
C ALA A 37 6.19 0.04 4.66
N LEU A 38 6.57 0.66 3.54
CA LEU A 38 7.40 0.03 2.50
C LEU A 38 8.78 -0.37 3.02
N GLU A 39 9.42 0.44 3.85
CA GLU A 39 10.67 0.06 4.51
C GLU A 39 10.51 -1.15 5.44
N LYS A 40 9.38 -1.27 6.14
CA LYS A 40 9.08 -2.43 6.97
C LYS A 40 8.83 -3.68 6.13
N PHE A 41 8.07 -3.56 5.04
CA PHE A 41 7.82 -4.68 4.12
C PHE A 41 9.11 -5.21 3.49
N LEU A 42 10.05 -4.32 3.14
CA LEU A 42 11.37 -4.71 2.64
C LEU A 42 12.12 -5.57 3.68
N LYS A 43 12.12 -5.16 4.95
CA LYS A 43 12.76 -5.90 6.05
C LYS A 43 12.08 -7.24 6.35
N LEU A 44 10.78 -7.35 6.05
CA LEU A 44 9.98 -8.55 6.25
C LEU A 44 9.99 -9.50 5.04
N ASP A 45 10.69 -9.14 3.96
CA ASP A 45 10.71 -9.86 2.69
C ASP A 45 9.31 -10.08 2.11
N ILE A 46 8.45 -9.05 2.18
CA ILE A 46 7.07 -9.07 1.68
C ILE A 46 6.98 -8.16 0.45
N PRO A 47 6.64 -8.69 -0.74
CA PRO A 47 6.50 -7.88 -1.94
C PRO A 47 5.20 -7.06 -1.93
N ILE A 48 5.16 -6.03 -2.79
CA ILE A 48 4.00 -5.16 -2.97
C ILE A 48 3.42 -5.37 -4.36
N LEU A 49 2.29 -6.06 -4.43
CA LEU A 49 1.59 -6.32 -5.68
C LEU A 49 1.11 -5.01 -6.33
N GLY A 50 0.78 -4.00 -5.52
CA GLY A 50 0.31 -2.72 -6.02
C GLY A 50 -0.23 -1.84 -4.91
N GLY A 51 -1.10 -0.93 -5.30
CA GLY A 51 -1.83 -0.09 -4.37
C GLY A 51 -2.78 0.86 -5.07
N ASP A 52 -3.66 1.43 -4.25
CA ASP A 52 -4.70 2.35 -4.66
C ASP A 52 -4.48 3.72 -4.02
N VAL A 53 -4.99 4.75 -4.67
CA VAL A 53 -4.96 6.11 -4.15
C VAL A 53 -6.37 6.54 -3.76
N TYR A 54 -6.44 7.13 -2.57
CA TYR A 54 -7.67 7.66 -1.98
C TYR A 54 -7.51 9.15 -1.74
N GLU A 55 -8.64 9.86 -1.74
CA GLU A 55 -8.71 11.26 -1.39
C GLU A 55 -9.73 11.49 -0.28
N TYR A 56 -9.44 12.44 0.60
CA TYR A 56 -10.42 12.92 1.58
C TYR A 56 -11.23 14.05 0.98
N LYS A 57 -12.54 13.84 0.88
CA LYS A 57 -13.49 14.78 0.30
C LYS A 57 -14.81 14.71 1.03
N ASN A 58 -15.42 15.86 1.31
CA ASN A 58 -16.75 15.96 1.93
C ASN A 58 -16.92 15.12 3.21
N GLY A 59 -15.86 14.98 4.03
CA GLY A 59 -15.94 14.23 5.28
C GLY A 59 -15.58 12.75 5.18
N ILE A 60 -15.39 12.21 3.98
CA ILE A 60 -15.15 10.77 3.73
C ILE A 60 -13.82 10.54 2.99
N ILE A 61 -13.22 9.38 3.17
CA ILE A 61 -12.07 8.90 2.38
C ILE A 61 -12.63 8.01 1.27
N GLU A 62 -12.44 8.40 0.01
CA GLU A 62 -12.94 7.68 -1.17
C GLU A 62 -11.82 7.41 -2.18
N SER A 63 -11.95 6.35 -2.98
CA SER A 63 -10.98 6.05 -4.04
C SER A 63 -11.04 7.14 -5.11
N ASN A 64 -9.88 7.60 -5.56
CA ASN A 64 -9.80 8.48 -6.73
C ASN A 64 -9.49 7.71 -8.03
N TYR A 65 -9.59 6.38 -7.98
CA TYR A 65 -9.37 5.45 -9.08
C TYR A 65 -7.96 5.42 -9.67
N ASN A 66 -6.99 6.12 -9.07
CA ASN A 66 -5.59 6.01 -9.44
C ASN A 66 -5.00 4.81 -8.69
N ASN A 67 -4.23 3.99 -9.39
CA ASN A 67 -3.57 2.84 -8.81
C ASN A 67 -2.23 2.56 -9.51
N TRP A 68 -1.48 1.64 -8.95
CA TRP A 68 -0.32 1.02 -9.59
C TRP A 68 -0.30 -0.47 -9.28
N TYR A 69 0.47 -1.19 -10.09
CA TYR A 69 0.57 -2.63 -9.99
C TYR A 69 1.95 -3.12 -10.42
N CYS A 70 2.40 -4.23 -9.84
CA CYS A 70 3.69 -4.87 -10.07
C CYS A 70 3.54 -6.39 -10.01
N ASP A 71 3.33 -7.03 -11.16
CA ASP A 71 3.45 -8.49 -11.26
C ASP A 71 4.90 -8.94 -11.06
N PRO A 72 5.14 -10.13 -10.49
CA PRO A 72 6.44 -10.80 -10.60
C PRO A 72 6.78 -11.08 -12.07
N ASP A 73 8.03 -10.86 -12.46
CA ASP A 73 8.48 -11.14 -13.83
C ASP A 73 8.82 -12.64 -13.99
N GLU A 74 8.75 -13.17 -15.22
CA GLU A 74 9.09 -14.57 -15.47
C GLU A 74 10.56 -14.86 -15.13
N GLY A 75 10.78 -15.85 -14.26
CA GLY A 75 12.13 -16.21 -13.78
C GLY A 75 12.71 -15.26 -12.73
N GLU A 76 11.96 -14.26 -12.28
CA GLU A 76 12.36 -13.39 -11.18
C GLU A 76 12.39 -14.16 -9.86
N THR A 77 13.49 -14.02 -9.11
CA THR A 77 13.55 -14.59 -7.76
C THR A 77 12.68 -13.78 -6.81
N ASN A 78 12.24 -14.41 -5.72
CA ASN A 78 11.43 -13.70 -4.72
C ASN A 78 12.10 -12.42 -4.20
N SER A 79 13.40 -12.47 -3.90
CA SER A 79 14.15 -11.30 -3.41
C SER A 79 14.23 -10.18 -4.44
N GLU A 80 14.34 -10.52 -5.74
CA GLU A 80 14.30 -9.53 -6.81
C GLU A 80 12.91 -8.87 -6.90
N TYR A 81 11.85 -9.68 -6.84
CA TYR A 81 10.47 -9.19 -6.86
C TYR A 81 10.17 -8.28 -5.67
N VAL A 82 10.57 -8.66 -4.45
CA VAL A 82 10.43 -7.83 -3.25
C VAL A 82 11.11 -6.47 -3.46
N ARG A 83 12.37 -6.46 -3.93
CA ARG A 83 13.10 -5.21 -4.17
C ARG A 83 12.43 -4.35 -5.24
N ARG A 84 12.11 -4.93 -6.41
CA ARG A 84 11.55 -4.20 -7.56
C ARG A 84 10.15 -3.66 -7.26
N SER A 85 9.29 -4.45 -6.62
CA SER A 85 7.94 -4.04 -6.25
C SER A 85 7.93 -2.88 -5.25
N ILE A 86 8.82 -2.92 -4.26
CA ILE A 86 8.98 -1.84 -3.28
C ILE A 86 9.56 -0.58 -3.93
N GLU A 87 10.58 -0.70 -4.78
CA GLU A 87 11.13 0.43 -5.54
C GLU A 87 10.06 1.10 -6.41
N LYS A 88 9.21 0.29 -7.07
CA LYS A 88 8.09 0.79 -7.88
C LYS A 88 7.05 1.53 -7.04
N ALA A 89 6.69 0.99 -5.88
CA ALA A 89 5.75 1.62 -4.96
C ALA A 89 6.30 2.95 -4.41
N ILE A 90 7.56 2.97 -3.96
CA ILE A 90 8.25 4.19 -3.51
C ILE A 90 8.22 5.25 -4.60
N LYS A 91 8.63 4.88 -5.82
CA LYS A 91 8.65 5.80 -6.97
C LYS A 91 7.26 6.39 -7.24
N TYR A 92 6.24 5.54 -7.31
CA TYR A 92 4.86 6.00 -7.56
C TYR A 92 4.40 7.00 -6.49
N ILE A 93 4.56 6.65 -5.20
CA ILE A 93 4.16 7.50 -4.06
C ILE A 93 4.94 8.83 -4.03
N GLN A 94 6.23 8.79 -4.37
CA GLN A 94 7.07 9.98 -4.40
C GLN A 94 6.68 10.93 -5.53
N GLU A 95 6.43 10.39 -6.73
CA GLU A 95 6.09 11.15 -7.94
C GLU A 95 4.60 11.56 -8.00
N TYR A 96 3.74 10.98 -7.15
CA TYR A 96 2.31 11.30 -7.13
C TYR A 96 2.08 12.78 -6.81
N LYS A 97 1.52 13.50 -7.78
CA LYS A 97 1.26 14.94 -7.66
C LYS A 97 0.01 15.17 -6.82
N VAL A 98 0.21 15.78 -5.66
CA VAL A 98 -0.88 16.20 -4.79
C VAL A 98 -1.33 17.59 -5.24
N ASN A 99 -2.60 17.72 -5.59
CA ASN A 99 -3.23 19.03 -5.65
C ASN A 99 -3.46 19.49 -4.22
N GLU A 100 -2.98 20.68 -3.85
CA GLU A 100 -2.97 21.20 -2.47
C GLU A 100 -4.35 21.22 -1.80
N ASN A 101 -5.43 21.19 -2.59
CA ASN A 101 -6.80 21.15 -2.09
C ASN A 101 -7.26 19.75 -1.63
N TYR A 102 -6.50 18.70 -1.92
CA TYR A 102 -6.88 17.32 -1.62
C TYR A 102 -5.89 16.68 -0.64
N LYS A 103 -6.44 16.03 0.39
CA LYS A 103 -5.68 15.16 1.27
C LYS A 103 -5.63 13.78 0.62
N ILE A 104 -4.43 13.38 0.20
CA ILE A 104 -4.20 12.11 -0.50
C ILE A 104 -3.71 11.03 0.47
N TYR A 105 -4.22 9.83 0.29
CA TYR A 105 -3.83 8.63 1.00
C TYR A 105 -3.49 7.50 0.03
N PHE A 106 -2.61 6.62 0.47
CA PHE A 106 -2.18 5.44 -0.28
C PHE A 106 -2.61 4.19 0.47
N VAL A 107 -3.18 3.24 -0.25
CA VAL A 107 -3.48 1.90 0.24
C VAL A 107 -2.47 0.96 -0.41
N LEU A 108 -1.74 0.21 0.42
CA LEU A 108 -0.75 -0.75 -0.07
C LEU A 108 -1.40 -2.13 -0.19
N MET A 109 -1.07 -2.85 -1.26
CA MET A 109 -1.48 -4.24 -1.48
C MET A 109 -0.26 -5.17 -1.34
N PRO A 110 0.14 -5.54 -0.11
CA PRO A 110 1.19 -6.52 0.10
C PRO A 110 0.72 -7.91 -0.32
N GLU A 111 1.60 -8.68 -0.94
CA GLU A 111 1.30 -10.07 -1.31
C GLU A 111 1.97 -11.01 -0.29
N PRO A 112 1.22 -11.56 0.69
CA PRO A 112 1.79 -12.51 1.62
C PRO A 112 2.19 -13.78 0.87
N HIS A 113 3.37 -14.32 1.21
CA HIS A 113 3.79 -15.65 0.76
C HIS A 113 2.67 -16.66 0.97
N LYS A 114 2.25 -17.31 -0.10
CA LYS A 114 1.43 -18.52 -0.01
C LYS A 114 2.36 -19.63 0.47
N ASN A 115 2.34 -19.91 1.77
CA ASN A 115 2.98 -21.11 2.33
C ASN A 115 2.40 -22.37 1.69
#